data_AF-A0A7X3ZF21-F1
#
_entry.id   AF-A0A7X3ZF21-F1
#
_cell.length_a   1.000
_cell.length_b   1.000
_cell.length_c   1.000
_cell.angle_alpha   90.00
_cell.angle_beta   90.00
_cell.angle_gamma   90.00
#
_symmetry.space_group_name_H-M   'P 1'
#
loop_
_entity.id
_entity.type
_entity.pdbx_description
1 polymer ?
#
loop_
_entity_poly.entity_id
_entity_poly.type
_entity_poly.pdbx_seq_one_letter_code
_entity_poly.pdbx_strand_id
1 'polypeptide(L)'
;MKKKWIISAGVALALGALATVAVAERGEKMREHRQPTPWMLGRLDLTDEQKEQLQALRKEHVEARREQRKAMAAMGKEQREAVMNILTEEQQETLKEMRAKRGKFFDRRGWGDKDRHDMRRGGKGAFSRLDLTDEQKEQFKELRQEQRTEIRETRQKHRTALESVLTDEQREKLEEMKDEAFYGGRRWRGKR
;
A
#
# COMPACT_ATOMS: atom_id res chain seq x y z
N MET A 1 12.66 9.99 -26.32
CA MET A 1 12.03 8.68 -26.65
C MET A 1 11.54 8.03 -25.37
N LYS A 2 10.20 7.97 -25.16
CA LYS A 2 9.61 7.42 -23.93
C LYS A 2 9.45 5.90 -24.09
N LYS A 3 10.33 5.10 -23.47
CA LYS A 3 10.22 3.63 -23.46
C LYS A 3 9.17 3.23 -22.43
N LYS A 4 7.99 2.80 -22.90
CA LYS A 4 6.93 2.22 -22.07
C LYS A 4 7.32 0.76 -21.79
N TRP A 5 7.75 0.46 -20.56
CA TRP A 5 8.06 -0.92 -20.15
C TRP A 5 6.84 -1.51 -19.45
N ILE A 6 6.07 -2.30 -20.19
CA ILE A 6 5.00 -3.14 -19.63
C ILE A 6 5.69 -4.37 -19.06
N ILE A 7 5.93 -4.40 -17.74
CA ILE A 7 6.30 -5.64 -17.04
C ILE A 7 4.99 -6.36 -16.73
N SER A 8 4.50 -7.12 -17.71
CA SER A 8 3.37 -8.04 -17.53
C SER A 8 3.81 -9.23 -16.68
N ALA A 9 3.68 -9.11 -15.35
CA ALA A 9 3.69 -10.26 -14.46
C ALA A 9 2.39 -11.05 -14.67
N GLY A 10 2.42 -12.00 -15.60
CA GLY A 10 1.35 -12.96 -15.86
C GLY A 10 1.25 -13.94 -14.69
N VAL A 11 0.21 -13.80 -13.88
CA VAL A 11 -0.21 -14.81 -12.90
C VAL A 11 -1.24 -15.68 -13.61
N ALA A 12 -0.84 -16.89 -13.99
CA ALA A 12 -1.74 -17.90 -14.51
C ALA A 12 -2.41 -18.62 -13.33
N LEU A 13 -3.63 -18.21 -12.99
CA LEU A 13 -4.50 -18.96 -12.08
C LEU A 13 -5.29 -19.97 -12.90
N ALA A 14 -4.83 -21.22 -12.91
CA ALA A 14 -5.61 -22.36 -13.35
C ALA A 14 -6.11 -23.10 -12.11
N LEU A 15 -7.30 -22.75 -11.62
CA LEU A 15 -8.12 -23.66 -10.83
C LEU A 15 -9.59 -23.46 -11.23
N GLY A 16 -10.13 -24.51 -11.85
CA GLY A 16 -11.49 -24.55 -12.36
C GLY A 16 -12.51 -24.73 -11.24
N ALA A 17 -13.50 -23.83 -11.23
CA ALA A 17 -14.91 -24.14 -11.03
C ALA A 17 -15.68 -22.93 -11.58
N LEU A 18 -16.51 -23.15 -12.60
CA LEU A 18 -17.38 -22.13 -13.19
C LEU A 18 -18.50 -21.80 -12.20
N ALA A 19 -18.34 -20.74 -11.43
CA ALA A 19 -19.45 -20.04 -10.78
C ALA A 19 -19.61 -18.68 -11.48
N THR A 20 -20.66 -18.54 -12.29
CA THR A 20 -21.07 -17.25 -12.85
C THR A 20 -21.63 -16.39 -11.73
N VAL A 21 -20.79 -15.58 -11.08
CA VAL A 21 -21.25 -14.58 -10.11
C VAL A 21 -21.48 -13.27 -10.83
N ALA A 22 -22.75 -12.89 -10.94
CA ALA A 22 -23.15 -11.54 -11.32
C ALA A 22 -22.62 -10.57 -10.25
N VAL A 23 -21.62 -9.77 -10.61
CA VAL A 23 -21.15 -8.65 -9.78
C VAL A 23 -22.21 -7.56 -9.87
N ALA A 24 -23.08 -7.46 -8.87
CA ALA A 24 -23.99 -6.33 -8.71
C ALA A 24 -23.17 -5.07 -8.42
N GLU A 25 -23.26 -4.08 -9.30
CA GLU A 25 -22.65 -2.76 -9.16
C GLU A 25 -23.28 -1.99 -7.98
N ARG A 26 -22.73 -2.18 -6.78
CA ARG A 26 -23.09 -1.40 -5.60
C ARG A 26 -22.23 -0.13 -5.53
N GLY A 27 -22.75 0.97 -6.10
CA GLY A 27 -22.41 2.37 -5.80
C GLY A 27 -20.98 2.67 -5.32
N GLU A 28 -20.01 2.59 -6.23
CA GLU A 28 -18.58 2.60 -5.93
C GLU A 28 -17.99 4.02 -5.94
N LYS A 29 -18.28 4.85 -4.91
CA LYS A 29 -17.57 6.14 -4.71
C LYS A 29 -16.89 6.19 -3.34
N MET A 30 -15.55 6.20 -3.39
CA MET A 30 -14.63 6.51 -2.28
C MET A 30 -14.59 5.57 -1.07
N ARG A 31 -14.50 4.26 -1.29
CA ARG A 31 -14.05 3.34 -0.24
C ARG A 31 -12.86 2.52 -0.73
N GLU A 32 -11.67 3.12 -0.74
CA GLU A 32 -10.42 2.38 -0.90
C GLU A 32 -10.17 1.59 0.41
N HIS A 33 -10.98 0.55 0.61
CA HIS A 33 -11.03 -0.24 1.84
C HIS A 33 -9.68 -0.89 2.09
N ARG A 34 -9.19 -0.73 3.33
CA ARG A 34 -7.99 -1.38 3.83
C ARG A 34 -8.12 -2.90 3.63
N GLN A 35 -7.02 -3.52 3.17
CA GLN A 35 -6.94 -4.98 3.09
C GLN A 35 -7.32 -5.60 4.45
N PRO A 36 -8.09 -6.71 4.45
CA PRO A 36 -8.48 -7.37 5.68
C PRO A 36 -7.23 -7.77 6.47
N THR A 37 -7.20 -7.41 7.75
CA THR A 37 -6.06 -7.74 8.61
C THR A 37 -6.07 -9.23 8.96
N PRO A 38 -4.92 -9.85 9.27
CA PRO A 38 -4.89 -11.26 9.71
C PRO A 38 -5.82 -11.54 10.90
N TRP A 39 -6.00 -10.56 11.79
CA TRP A 39 -6.93 -10.64 12.91
C TRP A 39 -8.40 -10.72 12.48
N MET A 40 -8.82 -9.98 11.43
CA MET A 40 -10.19 -10.06 10.90
C MET A 40 -10.47 -11.44 10.30
N LEU A 41 -9.51 -11.98 9.54
CA LEU A 41 -9.66 -13.30 8.92
C LEU A 41 -9.73 -14.42 9.97
N GLY A 42 -9.05 -14.26 11.12
CA GLY A 42 -9.12 -15.22 12.23
C GLY A 42 -10.45 -15.21 12.99
N ARG A 43 -11.34 -14.24 12.73
CA ARG A 43 -12.71 -14.17 13.27
C ARG A 43 -13.76 -14.70 12.31
N LEU A 44 -13.35 -15.07 11.10
CA LEU A 44 -14.19 -15.81 10.18
C LEU A 44 -14.10 -17.29 10.56
N ASP A 45 -15.25 -17.95 10.60
CA ASP A 45 -15.36 -19.38 10.86
C ASP A 45 -14.95 -20.14 9.58
N LEU A 46 -13.64 -20.13 9.28
CA LEU A 46 -13.06 -20.70 8.07
C LEU A 46 -12.99 -22.22 8.16
N THR A 47 -13.34 -22.90 7.08
CA THR A 47 -13.10 -24.34 6.93
C THR A 47 -11.60 -24.63 6.81
N ASP A 48 -11.19 -25.88 7.04
CA ASP A 48 -9.78 -26.24 6.92
C ASP A 48 -9.27 -26.12 5.48
N GLU A 49 -10.12 -26.47 4.49
CA GLU A 49 -9.83 -26.23 3.07
C GLU A 49 -9.64 -24.73 2.76
N GLN A 50 -10.50 -23.86 3.30
CA GLN A 50 -10.34 -22.40 3.14
C GLN A 50 -9.05 -21.89 3.78
N LYS A 51 -8.66 -22.43 4.95
CA LYS A 51 -7.40 -22.05 5.61
C LYS A 51 -6.19 -22.46 4.77
N GLU A 52 -6.19 -23.64 4.17
CA GLU A 52 -5.13 -24.10 3.28
C GLU A 52 -5.03 -23.22 2.04
N GLN A 53 -6.17 -22.92 1.39
CA GLN A 53 -6.22 -22.00 0.24
C GLN A 53 -5.69 -20.60 0.60
N LEU A 54 -6.09 -20.05 1.75
CA LEU A 54 -5.58 -18.76 2.23
C LEU A 54 -4.08 -18.82 2.57
N GLN A 55 -3.56 -19.95 3.06
CA GLN A 55 -2.14 -20.10 3.33
C GLN A 55 -1.32 -20.14 2.02
N ALA A 56 -1.80 -20.87 1.01
CA ALA A 56 -1.20 -20.90 -0.31
C ALA A 56 -1.19 -19.50 -0.94
N LEU A 57 -2.34 -18.81 -0.94
CA LEU A 57 -2.49 -17.44 -1.43
C LEU A 57 -1.55 -16.47 -0.69
N ARG A 58 -1.39 -16.61 0.64
CA ARG A 58 -0.44 -15.80 1.40
C ARG A 58 1.01 -16.03 0.99
N LYS A 59 1.43 -17.29 0.75
CA LYS A 59 2.80 -17.60 0.30
C LYS A 59 3.07 -16.97 -1.06
N GLU A 60 2.18 -17.18 -2.02
CA GLU A 60 2.27 -16.58 -3.35
C GLU A 60 2.33 -15.05 -3.25
N HIS A 61 1.45 -14.43 -2.45
CA HIS A 61 1.46 -12.99 -2.27
C HIS A 61 2.74 -12.48 -1.58
N VAL A 62 3.33 -13.23 -0.66
CA VAL A 62 4.62 -12.88 -0.04
C VAL A 62 5.73 -12.88 -1.08
N GLU A 63 5.77 -13.86 -1.98
CA GLU A 63 6.75 -13.92 -3.07
C GLU A 63 6.52 -12.80 -4.09
N ALA A 64 5.29 -12.60 -4.54
CA ALA A 64 4.93 -11.48 -5.41
C ALA A 64 5.29 -10.13 -4.79
N ARG A 65 5.08 -9.96 -3.48
CA ARG A 65 5.48 -8.77 -2.73
C ARG A 65 6.99 -8.63 -2.60
N ARG A 66 7.75 -9.73 -2.57
CA ARG A 66 9.22 -9.69 -2.54
C ARG A 66 9.75 -9.16 -3.86
N GLU A 67 9.26 -9.67 -4.97
CA GLU A 67 9.65 -9.18 -6.31
C GLU A 67 9.18 -7.75 -6.53
N GLN A 68 7.92 -7.45 -6.17
CA GLN A 68 7.43 -6.07 -6.18
C GLN A 68 8.30 -5.15 -5.32
N ARG A 69 8.75 -5.58 -4.13
CA ARG A 69 9.67 -4.77 -3.30
C ARG A 69 10.99 -4.50 -3.99
N LYS A 70 11.53 -5.46 -4.74
CA LYS A 70 12.76 -5.26 -5.53
C LYS A 70 12.51 -4.27 -6.67
N ALA A 71 11.43 -4.45 -7.43
CA ALA A 71 11.03 -3.54 -8.51
C ALA A 71 10.82 -2.11 -7.96
N MET A 72 10.08 -1.98 -6.86
CA MET A 72 9.86 -0.72 -6.16
C MET A 72 11.13 -0.11 -5.59
N ALA A 73 12.11 -0.93 -5.18
CA ALA A 73 13.41 -0.43 -4.74
C ALA A 73 14.24 0.09 -5.92
N ALA A 74 14.21 -0.59 -7.07
CA ALA A 74 14.87 -0.14 -8.30
C ALA A 74 14.22 1.14 -8.83
N MET A 75 12.91 1.14 -9.02
CA MET A 75 12.13 2.33 -9.37
C MET A 75 12.34 3.45 -8.35
N GLY A 76 12.42 3.13 -7.05
CA GLY A 76 12.71 4.10 -6.00
C GLY A 76 14.12 4.72 -6.08
N LYS A 77 15.10 4.02 -6.66
CA LYS A 77 16.43 4.60 -6.96
C LYS A 77 16.33 5.53 -8.16
N GLU A 78 15.73 5.08 -9.25
CA GLU A 78 15.53 5.87 -10.47
C GLU A 78 14.72 7.16 -10.19
N GLN A 79 13.64 7.04 -9.41
CA GLN A 79 12.87 8.20 -8.95
C GLN A 79 13.72 9.15 -8.12
N ARG A 80 14.60 8.65 -7.25
CA ARG A 80 15.49 9.55 -6.49
C ARG A 80 16.42 10.33 -7.41
N GLU A 81 16.96 9.70 -8.45
CA GLU A 81 17.81 10.35 -9.44
C GLU A 81 17.02 11.39 -10.25
N ALA A 82 15.85 11.01 -10.78
CA ALA A 82 14.96 11.94 -11.48
C ALA A 82 14.60 13.16 -10.61
N VAL A 83 14.33 12.92 -9.32
CA VAL A 83 14.06 13.98 -8.35
C VAL A 83 15.27 14.90 -8.15
N MET A 84 16.50 14.37 -8.10
CA MET A 84 17.67 15.24 -7.99
C MET A 84 17.80 16.14 -9.22
N ASN A 85 17.48 15.64 -10.43
CA ASN A 85 17.55 16.42 -11.66
C ASN A 85 16.48 17.53 -11.74
N ILE A 86 15.38 17.41 -11.00
CA ILE A 86 14.30 18.42 -10.94
C ILE A 86 14.65 19.55 -9.96
N LEU A 87 15.41 19.23 -8.91
CA LEU A 87 15.75 20.17 -7.84
C LEU A 87 16.94 21.04 -8.20
N THR A 88 16.92 22.29 -7.72
CA THR A 88 18.09 23.18 -7.79
C THR A 88 19.21 22.68 -6.87
N GLU A 89 20.45 23.12 -7.10
CA GLU A 89 21.60 22.71 -6.28
C GLU A 89 21.39 22.99 -4.78
N GLU A 90 20.87 24.17 -4.44
CA GLU A 90 20.53 24.56 -3.06
C GLU A 90 19.47 23.65 -2.43
N GLN A 91 18.43 23.29 -3.20
CA GLN A 91 17.39 22.37 -2.75
C GLN A 91 17.95 20.95 -2.56
N GLN A 92 18.89 20.53 -3.40
CA GLN A 92 19.57 19.24 -3.29
C GLN A 92 20.43 19.17 -2.01
N GLU A 93 21.17 20.23 -1.68
CA GLU A 93 21.95 20.29 -0.44
C GLU A 93 21.06 20.23 0.80
N THR A 94 19.98 21.01 0.80
CA THR A 94 18.98 21.00 1.88
C THR A 94 18.40 19.58 2.05
N LEU A 95 18.12 18.88 0.95
CA LEU A 95 17.62 17.51 0.98
C LEU A 95 18.67 16.51 1.50
N LYS A 96 19.95 16.66 1.14
CA LYS A 96 21.06 15.84 1.66
C LYS A 96 21.23 16.05 3.16
N GLU A 97 21.19 17.30 3.64
CA GLU A 97 21.30 17.63 5.06
C GLU A 97 20.14 17.03 5.86
N MET A 98 18.90 17.17 5.37
CA MET A 98 17.73 16.53 5.98
C MET A 98 17.86 15.00 6.04
N ARG A 99 18.40 14.36 4.99
CA ARG A 99 18.65 12.91 4.97
C ARG A 99 19.73 12.51 5.98
N ALA A 100 20.82 13.25 6.08
CA ALA A 100 21.90 12.99 7.01
C ALA A 100 21.44 13.13 8.47
N LYS A 101 20.66 14.19 8.78
CA LYS A 101 20.00 14.36 10.08
C LYS A 101 19.11 13.15 10.37
N ARG A 102 18.25 12.78 9.42
CA ARG A 102 17.33 11.64 9.55
C ARG A 102 18.05 10.30 9.79
N GLY A 103 19.15 10.01 9.08
CA GLY A 103 19.95 8.80 9.29
C GLY A 103 20.44 8.66 10.73
N LYS A 104 20.99 9.75 11.29
CA LYS A 104 21.46 9.81 12.68
C LYS A 104 20.35 9.57 13.72
N PHE A 105 19.09 9.85 13.38
CA PHE A 105 17.95 9.55 14.26
C PHE A 105 17.57 8.07 14.27
N PHE A 106 17.80 7.32 13.19
CA PHE A 106 17.48 5.90 13.10
C PHE A 106 18.54 4.98 13.73
N ASP A 107 19.80 5.41 13.79
CA ASP A 107 20.89 4.63 14.38
C ASP A 107 20.87 4.63 15.93
N ARG A 108 20.16 5.57 16.56
CA ARG A 108 19.89 5.50 18.01
C ARG A 108 18.81 4.46 18.29
N ARG A 109 19.25 3.25 18.63
CA ARG A 109 18.49 2.04 19.01
C ARG A 109 17.56 2.18 20.23
N GLY A 110 17.12 3.39 20.59
CA GLY A 110 16.42 3.71 21.84
C GLY A 110 15.33 4.78 21.75
N TRP A 111 14.74 5.03 20.58
CA TRP A 111 13.59 5.95 20.51
C TRP A 111 12.30 5.25 20.95
N GLY A 112 11.76 5.76 22.06
CA GLY A 112 10.49 5.35 22.66
C GLY A 112 9.29 5.55 21.75
N ASP A 113 8.21 4.85 22.06
CA ASP A 113 7.02 4.68 21.22
C ASP A 113 6.28 5.98 20.86
N LYS A 114 6.55 7.09 21.59
CA LYS A 114 5.87 8.38 21.41
C LYS A 114 6.37 9.16 20.19
N ASP A 115 7.67 9.24 19.94
CA ASP A 115 8.22 10.07 18.84
C ASP A 115 8.07 9.41 17.45
N ARG A 116 7.84 8.09 17.41
CA ARG A 116 7.49 7.39 16.15
C ARG A 116 6.11 7.78 15.64
N HIS A 117 5.24 8.30 16.51
CA HIS A 117 3.85 8.59 16.16
C HIS A 117 3.70 9.85 15.30
N ASP A 118 4.55 10.87 15.50
CA ASP A 118 4.51 12.11 14.71
C ASP A 118 5.10 11.95 13.30
N MET A 119 6.08 11.06 13.11
CA MET A 119 6.55 10.72 11.76
C MET A 119 5.53 9.92 10.94
N ARG A 120 4.59 9.23 11.60
CA ARG A 120 3.57 8.38 10.96
C ARG A 120 2.29 9.15 10.60
N ARG A 121 2.00 10.28 11.25
CA ARG A 121 0.79 11.10 11.04
C ARG A 121 1.05 12.25 10.06
N GLY A 122 1.38 11.91 8.81
CA GLY A 122 1.20 12.86 7.69
C GLY A 122 1.97 14.18 7.79
N GLY A 123 3.06 14.24 8.56
CA GLY A 123 3.97 15.37 8.53
C GLY A 123 4.36 15.61 7.08
N LYS A 124 4.04 16.82 6.59
CA LYS A 124 4.30 17.23 5.20
C LYS A 124 5.70 16.72 4.83
N GLY A 125 5.76 15.85 3.81
CA GLY A 125 6.96 15.06 3.53
C GLY A 125 8.19 15.93 3.34
N ALA A 126 9.40 15.36 3.35
CA ALA A 126 10.66 16.13 3.26
C ALA A 126 10.68 17.20 2.13
N PHE A 127 9.91 16.97 1.07
CA PHE A 127 9.73 17.87 -0.07
C PHE A 127 8.90 19.14 0.20
N SER A 128 8.05 19.18 1.22
CA SER A 128 7.26 20.38 1.52
C SER A 128 8.05 21.50 2.19
N ARG A 129 9.31 21.21 2.55
CA ARG A 129 10.28 22.16 3.11
C ARG A 129 11.25 22.68 2.06
N LEU A 130 11.20 22.10 0.86
CA LEU A 130 11.85 22.66 -0.31
C LEU A 130 10.76 23.54 -0.93
N ASP A 131 11.00 24.83 -1.06
CA ASP A 131 10.05 25.75 -1.68
C ASP A 131 9.92 25.43 -3.18
N LEU A 132 9.19 24.35 -3.50
CA LEU A 132 9.08 23.80 -4.84
C LEU A 132 8.23 24.71 -5.72
N THR A 133 8.67 24.89 -6.97
CA THR A 133 7.87 25.55 -8.00
C THR A 133 6.68 24.66 -8.39
N ASP A 134 5.67 25.25 -9.01
CA ASP A 134 4.48 24.49 -9.42
C ASP A 134 4.80 23.49 -10.55
N GLU A 135 5.74 23.82 -11.43
CA GLU A 135 6.26 22.91 -12.44
C GLU A 135 6.95 21.70 -11.80
N GLN A 136 7.83 21.92 -10.81
CA GLN A 136 8.47 20.83 -10.07
C GLN A 136 7.41 19.94 -9.39
N LYS A 137 6.40 20.54 -8.75
CA LYS A 137 5.30 19.78 -8.10
C LYS A 137 4.53 18.89 -9.08
N GLU A 138 4.26 19.36 -10.29
CA GLU A 138 3.56 18.56 -11.30
C GLU A 138 4.43 17.39 -11.78
N GLN A 139 5.73 17.60 -11.99
CA GLN A 139 6.68 16.52 -12.32
C GLN A 139 6.74 15.46 -11.21
N PHE A 140 6.78 15.87 -9.93
CA PHE A 140 6.69 14.94 -8.80
C PHE A 140 5.37 14.17 -8.77
N LYS A 141 4.26 14.80 -9.17
CA LYS A 141 2.94 14.19 -9.20
C LYS A 141 2.88 13.10 -10.27
N GLU A 142 3.37 13.38 -11.48
CA GLU A 142 3.45 12.40 -12.57
C GLU A 142 4.31 11.19 -12.15
N LEU A 143 5.52 11.42 -11.61
CA LEU A 143 6.41 10.35 -11.12
C LEU A 143 5.76 9.44 -10.06
N ARG A 144 4.87 10.00 -9.22
CA ARG A 144 4.18 9.23 -8.16
C ARG A 144 2.93 8.51 -8.65
N GLN A 145 2.33 8.93 -9.77
CA GLN A 145 1.08 8.34 -10.25
C GLN A 145 1.29 6.90 -10.72
N GLU A 146 2.32 6.65 -11.52
CA GLU A 146 2.65 5.30 -12.04
C GLU A 146 2.90 4.30 -10.90
N GLN A 147 3.64 4.72 -9.88
CA GLN A 147 3.88 3.89 -8.70
C GLN A 147 2.57 3.62 -7.93
N ARG A 148 1.68 4.61 -7.83
CA ARG A 148 0.40 4.45 -7.14
C ARG A 148 -0.52 3.47 -7.87
N THR A 149 -0.54 3.50 -9.20
CA THR A 149 -1.36 2.59 -10.01
C THR A 149 -0.89 1.15 -9.84
N GLU A 150 0.41 0.88 -9.93
CA GLU A 150 0.96 -0.48 -9.76
C GLU A 150 0.64 -1.07 -8.36
N ILE A 151 0.82 -0.26 -7.31
CA ILE A 151 0.47 -0.67 -5.94
C ILE A 151 -1.03 -0.95 -5.83
N ARG A 152 -1.87 -0.12 -6.44
CA ARG A 152 -3.33 -0.26 -6.38
C ARG A 152 -3.78 -1.54 -7.08
N GLU A 153 -3.27 -1.81 -8.28
CA GLU A 153 -3.58 -3.03 -9.04
C GLU A 153 -3.16 -4.28 -8.27
N THR A 154 -1.95 -4.30 -7.70
CA THR A 154 -1.47 -5.46 -6.93
C THR A 154 -2.37 -5.73 -5.72
N ARG A 155 -2.77 -4.66 -5.00
CA ARG A 155 -3.69 -4.77 -3.87
C ARG A 155 -5.06 -5.28 -4.32
N GLN A 156 -5.57 -4.80 -5.44
CA GLN A 156 -6.87 -5.22 -5.97
C GLN A 156 -6.85 -6.70 -6.33
N LYS A 157 -5.82 -7.17 -7.06
CA LYS A 157 -5.64 -8.60 -7.40
C LYS A 157 -5.64 -9.48 -6.16
N HIS A 158 -4.84 -9.12 -5.15
CA HIS A 158 -4.81 -9.87 -3.88
C HIS A 158 -6.17 -9.88 -3.16
N ARG A 159 -6.88 -8.75 -3.19
CA ARG A 159 -8.22 -8.64 -2.57
C ARG A 159 -9.21 -9.57 -3.26
N THR A 160 -9.29 -9.52 -4.59
CA THR A 160 -10.21 -10.36 -5.37
C THR A 160 -9.90 -11.85 -5.17
N ALA A 161 -8.62 -12.22 -5.17
CA ALA A 161 -8.21 -13.60 -4.90
C ALA A 161 -8.65 -14.04 -3.49
N LEU A 162 -8.48 -13.19 -2.48
CA LEU A 162 -8.91 -13.49 -1.12
C LEU A 162 -10.44 -13.62 -1.02
N GLU A 163 -11.18 -12.70 -1.63
CA GLU A 163 -12.65 -12.70 -1.62
C GLU A 163 -13.23 -13.93 -2.33
N SER A 164 -12.54 -14.49 -3.33
CA SER A 164 -12.97 -15.70 -4.03
C SER A 164 -12.93 -16.98 -3.17
N VAL A 165 -12.14 -16.99 -2.09
CA VAL A 165 -12.06 -18.12 -1.14
C VAL A 165 -13.20 -18.07 -0.11
N LEU A 166 -13.82 -16.90 0.08
CA LEU A 166 -14.81 -16.65 1.11
C LEU A 166 -16.24 -16.85 0.59
N THR A 167 -17.10 -17.41 1.43
CA THR A 167 -18.55 -17.47 1.17
C THR A 167 -19.15 -16.06 1.19
N ASP A 168 -20.37 -15.89 0.63
CA ASP A 168 -21.06 -14.59 0.64
C ASP A 168 -21.26 -14.08 2.08
N GLU A 169 -21.67 -14.96 3.01
CA GLU A 169 -21.86 -14.63 4.42
C GLU A 169 -20.54 -14.20 5.10
N GLN A 170 -19.44 -14.90 4.82
CA GLN A 170 -18.11 -14.54 5.34
C GLN A 170 -17.63 -13.19 4.78
N ARG A 171 -17.96 -12.88 3.52
CA ARG A 171 -17.65 -11.57 2.91
C ARG A 171 -18.43 -10.44 3.56
N GLU A 172 -19.70 -10.65 3.85
CA GLU A 172 -20.54 -9.66 4.55
C GLU A 172 -20.00 -9.38 5.97
N LYS A 173 -19.74 -10.43 6.76
CA LYS A 173 -19.12 -10.31 8.10
C LYS A 173 -17.76 -9.60 8.04
N LEU A 174 -16.99 -9.83 6.97
CA LEU A 174 -15.71 -9.16 6.78
C LEU A 174 -15.86 -7.66 6.49
N GLU A 175 -16.86 -7.27 5.70
CA GLU A 175 -17.17 -5.85 5.45
C GLU A 175 -17.66 -5.14 6.71
N GLU A 176 -18.50 -5.78 7.52
CA GLU A 176 -18.91 -5.24 8.82
C GLU A 176 -17.71 -4.98 9.75
N MET A 177 -16.80 -5.95 9.85
CA MET A 177 -15.57 -5.79 10.64
C MET A 177 -14.66 -4.68 10.09
N LYS A 178 -14.60 -4.48 8.77
CA LYS A 178 -13.86 -3.37 8.16
C LYS A 178 -14.47 -2.02 8.53
N ASP A 179 -15.79 -1.91 8.43
CA ASP A 179 -16.52 -0.69 8.78
C ASP A 179 -16.40 -0.40 10.29
N GLU A 180 -16.48 -1.40 11.16
CA GLU A 180 -16.25 -1.25 12.59
C GLU A 180 -14.81 -0.81 12.89
N ALA A 181 -13.81 -1.43 12.28
CA ALA A 181 -12.41 -1.06 12.49
C ALA A 181 -12.10 0.36 12.00
N PHE A 182 -12.78 0.83 10.94
CA PHE A 182 -12.56 2.15 10.36
C PHE A 182 -13.34 3.25 11.11
N TYR A 183 -14.61 3.00 11.44
CA TYR A 183 -15.50 3.99 12.05
C TYR A 183 -15.60 3.85 13.58
N GLY A 184 -15.56 2.63 14.11
CA GLY A 184 -15.68 2.33 15.55
C GLY A 184 -14.45 2.73 16.38
N GLY A 185 -13.26 2.77 15.79
CA GLY A 185 -12.01 3.13 16.49
C GLY A 185 -11.90 4.59 16.96
N ARG A 186 -12.76 5.50 16.47
CA ARG A 186 -12.75 6.91 16.89
C ARG A 186 -13.46 7.16 18.22
N ARG A 187 -14.31 6.25 18.70
CA ARG A 187 -15.12 6.46 19.91
C ARG A 187 -14.40 6.14 21.23
N TRP A 188 -13.25 5.44 21.19
CA TRP A 188 -12.55 4.96 22.39
C TRP A 188 -11.38 5.83 22.88
N ARG A 189 -11.01 6.91 22.18
CA ARG A 189 -9.89 7.80 22.55
C ARG A 189 -10.29 9.08 23.30
N GLY A 190 -11.54 9.17 23.78
CA GLY A 190 -12.09 10.36 24.47
C GLY A 190 -12.42 10.18 25.96
N LYS A 191 -12.05 9.04 26.59
CA LYS A 191 -12.23 8.84 28.03
C LYS A 191 -10.95 8.30 28.64
N ARG A 192 -10.03 9.20 29.01
CA ARG A 192 -9.14 9.05 30.15
C ARG A 192 -8.96 10.42 30.76
#